data_AF-A0A353RKZ0-F1
#
_entry.id   AF-A0A353RKZ0-F1
#
_cell.length_a   1.000
_cell.length_b   1.000
_cell.length_c   1.000
_cell.angle_alpha   90.00
_cell.angle_beta   90.00
_cell.angle_gamma   90.00
#
_symmetry.space_group_name_H-M   'P 1'
#
loop_
_entity.id
_entity.type
_entity.pdbx_description
1 polymer ?
#
loop_
_entity_poly.entity_id
_entity_poly.type
_entity_poly.pdbx_seq_one_letter_code
_entity_poly.pdbx_strand_id
1 'polypeptide(L)'
;EFAGVHSGDATILFPAQKIYVQTVRRIKQITRQIAKALEISGPFNIQFLAKDNDIKVIECNLRASRSFPFVSKVLKINFIELASKVMLGIPVEKPEKSAFELDYVGIKAPQFSFTRLQKADPVLGVDMASTGEVGAIGNHFDDALLTSMLAVGYRVPQKNIMISSGGTKSKVTLLDACRLLQKNGYALFATGGTQNFLEENGVDSTFVAWPDDENATLNVNDMIAERRFDLIINIPKNLTERELTNGYKIRRDAIDYNIPLITNARLASAFIKAFCRISVEDIEIRHWGEFK
;
A
#
# COMPACT_ATOMS: atom_id res chain seq x y z
N GLU A 1 4.33 -1.73 1.64
CA GLU A 1 4.64 -2.94 0.85
C GLU A 1 6.02 -3.47 1.26
N PHE A 2 6.50 -4.61 0.73
CA PHE A 2 7.91 -5.01 0.91
C PHE A 2 8.79 -4.38 -0.18
N ALA A 3 10.10 -4.31 0.07
CA ALA A 3 11.07 -3.92 -0.96
C ALA A 3 10.95 -4.86 -2.18
N GLY A 4 11.06 -4.29 -3.38
CA GLY A 4 10.77 -4.94 -4.65
C GLY A 4 9.62 -4.26 -5.40
N VAL A 5 8.73 -3.56 -4.69
CA VAL A 5 7.84 -2.55 -5.27
C VAL A 5 8.55 -1.20 -5.25
N HIS A 6 8.50 -0.45 -6.35
CA HIS A 6 9.09 0.87 -6.45
C HIS A 6 8.55 1.82 -5.37
N SER A 7 9.42 2.61 -4.74
CA SER A 7 9.05 3.47 -3.60
C SER A 7 8.01 4.54 -3.94
N GLY A 8 7.89 4.91 -5.22
CA GLY A 8 6.84 5.79 -5.74
C GLY A 8 5.43 5.17 -5.75
N ASP A 9 5.35 3.86 -5.92
CA ASP A 9 4.10 3.08 -5.98
C ASP A 9 3.77 2.40 -4.66
N ALA A 10 4.65 2.54 -3.67
CA ALA A 10 4.43 1.99 -2.34
C ALA A 10 3.57 2.94 -1.50
N THR A 11 2.68 2.35 -0.69
CA THR A 11 1.95 3.07 0.34
C THR A 11 2.90 3.34 1.51
N ILE A 12 3.12 4.62 1.83
CA ILE A 12 4.03 5.04 2.91
C ILE A 12 3.23 5.34 4.17
N LEU A 13 3.70 4.84 5.30
CA LEU A 13 3.20 5.15 6.63
C LEU A 13 4.24 5.95 7.40
N PHE A 14 3.84 7.09 7.94
CA PHE A 14 4.70 7.97 8.74
C PHE A 14 3.97 8.47 9.98
N PRO A 15 4.54 8.39 11.19
CA PRO A 15 5.79 7.71 11.55
C PRO A 15 5.74 6.19 11.32
N ALA A 16 6.92 5.56 11.23
CA ALA A 16 6.99 4.12 11.01
C ALA A 16 6.53 3.33 12.25
N GLN A 17 5.49 2.51 12.09
CA GLN A 17 4.86 1.77 13.20
C GLN A 17 5.44 0.38 13.48
N LYS A 18 6.03 -0.28 12.46
CA LYS A 18 6.48 -1.69 12.53
C LYS A 18 7.99 -1.81 12.32
N ILE A 19 8.76 -1.07 13.10
CA ILE A 19 10.22 -1.07 13.06
C ILE A 19 10.80 -1.04 14.48
N TYR A 20 11.84 -1.82 14.75
CA TYR A 20 12.47 -1.84 16.07
C TYR A 20 13.22 -0.54 16.33
N VAL A 21 13.22 -0.09 17.59
CA VAL A 21 13.93 1.13 18.02
C VAL A 21 15.43 1.06 17.68
N GLN A 22 16.04 -0.11 17.80
CA GLN A 22 17.44 -0.35 17.41
C GLN A 22 17.66 -0.10 15.92
N THR A 23 16.77 -0.58 15.05
CA THR A 23 16.82 -0.36 13.60
C THR A 23 16.73 1.14 13.30
N VAL A 24 15.81 1.87 13.94
CA VAL A 24 15.67 3.33 13.77
C VAL A 24 16.95 4.07 14.17
N ARG A 25 17.56 3.68 15.30
CA ARG A 25 18.83 4.29 15.75
C ARG A 25 19.96 4.06 14.75
N ARG A 26 20.08 2.84 14.21
CA ARG A 26 21.11 2.48 13.22
C ARG A 26 20.89 3.20 11.89
N ILE A 27 19.64 3.35 11.42
CA ILE A 27 19.30 4.19 10.26
C ILE A 27 19.78 5.63 10.50
N LYS A 28 19.44 6.24 11.64
CA LYS A 28 19.88 7.62 11.97
C LYS A 28 21.41 7.76 12.02
N GLN A 29 22.13 6.76 12.50
CA GLN A 29 23.60 6.76 12.52
C GLN A 29 24.17 6.71 11.10
N ILE A 30 23.70 5.78 10.26
CA ILE A 30 24.14 5.64 8.87
C ILE A 30 23.82 6.92 8.07
N THR A 31 22.62 7.49 8.23
CA THR A 31 22.24 8.75 7.60
C THR A 31 23.21 9.88 7.95
N ARG A 32 23.64 10.03 9.21
CA ARG A 32 24.62 11.06 9.60
C ARG A 32 26.00 10.82 9.00
N GLN A 33 26.44 9.57 8.95
CA GLN A 33 27.73 9.22 8.34
C GLN A 33 27.74 9.56 6.84
N ILE A 34 26.68 9.20 6.12
CA ILE A 34 26.54 9.51 4.69
C ILE A 34 26.46 11.02 4.47
N ALA A 35 25.64 11.73 5.26
CA ALA A 35 25.51 13.18 5.12
C ALA A 35 26.83 13.92 5.38
N LYS A 36 27.63 13.46 6.35
CA LYS A 36 28.96 14.01 6.61
C LYS A 36 29.96 13.67 5.52
N ALA A 37 30.00 12.42 5.05
CA ALA A 37 30.96 11.96 4.05
C ALA A 37 30.74 12.60 2.66
N LEU A 38 29.49 12.93 2.34
CA LEU A 38 29.12 13.60 1.09
C LEU A 38 28.98 15.12 1.24
N GLU A 39 29.36 15.68 2.40
CA GLU A 39 29.31 17.12 2.69
C GLU A 39 27.97 17.77 2.30
N ILE A 40 26.85 17.12 2.66
CA ILE A 40 25.53 17.52 2.17
C ILE A 40 25.07 18.81 2.86
N SER A 41 24.88 19.86 2.06
CA SER A 41 24.27 21.14 2.46
C SER A 41 22.98 21.40 1.65
N GLY A 42 21.89 20.75 2.05
CA GLY A 42 20.61 20.85 1.35
C GLY A 42 19.72 19.62 1.56
N PRO A 43 18.67 19.44 0.73
CA PRO A 43 17.76 18.32 0.86
C PRO A 43 18.39 17.05 0.27
N PHE A 44 18.17 15.92 0.94
CA PHE A 44 18.57 14.61 0.43
C PHE A 44 17.60 13.52 0.90
N ASN A 45 17.64 12.36 0.25
CA ASN A 45 16.82 11.21 0.59
C ASN A 45 17.66 9.93 0.53
N ILE A 46 17.53 9.05 1.53
CA ILE A 46 18.19 7.74 1.55
C ILE A 46 17.12 6.67 1.65
N GLN A 47 17.22 5.65 0.79
CA GLN A 47 16.36 4.48 0.84
C GLN A 47 17.12 3.32 1.51
N PHE A 48 16.45 2.64 2.43
CA PHE A 48 17.01 1.54 3.20
C PHE A 48 16.19 0.26 3.01
N LEU A 49 16.87 -0.88 2.98
CA LEU A 49 16.28 -2.19 3.18
C LEU A 49 16.51 -2.59 4.64
N ALA A 50 15.43 -2.86 5.38
CA ALA A 50 15.50 -3.40 6.73
C ALA A 50 14.87 -4.80 6.76
N LYS A 51 15.64 -5.81 7.17
CA LYS A 51 15.19 -7.20 7.33
C LYS A 51 15.87 -7.80 8.55
N ASP A 52 15.11 -8.35 9.48
CA ASP A 52 15.64 -9.04 10.67
C ASP A 52 16.69 -8.22 11.46
N ASN A 53 16.45 -6.91 11.62
CA ASN A 53 17.37 -5.90 12.19
C ASN A 53 18.64 -5.57 11.38
N ASP A 54 18.90 -6.25 10.28
CA ASP A 54 19.92 -5.87 9.32
C ASP A 54 19.42 -4.75 8.40
N ILE A 55 20.31 -3.78 8.17
CA ILE A 55 20.04 -2.60 7.36
C ILE A 55 21.05 -2.57 6.23
N LYS A 56 20.55 -2.42 5.01
CA LYS A 56 21.34 -2.11 3.82
C LYS A 56 20.87 -0.78 3.24
N VAL A 57 21.81 0.03 2.77
CA VAL A 57 21.50 1.22 1.97
C VAL A 57 21.22 0.76 0.54
N ILE A 58 20.12 1.22 -0.03
CA ILE A 58 19.77 0.97 -1.44
C ILE A 58 20.41 2.07 -2.28
N GLU A 59 20.05 3.33 -2.00
CA GLU A 59 20.53 4.50 -2.72
C GLU A 59 20.47 5.77 -1.85
N CYS A 60 21.25 6.78 -2.24
CA CYS A 60 21.20 8.14 -1.69
C CYS A 60 20.97 9.13 -2.83
N ASN A 61 19.86 9.86 -2.78
CA ASN A 61 19.54 10.93 -3.71
C ASN A 61 19.90 12.28 -3.09
N LEU A 62 20.89 12.98 -3.65
CA LEU A 62 21.33 14.32 -3.20
C LEU A 62 20.41 15.43 -3.72
N ARG A 63 19.11 15.28 -3.48
CA ARG A 63 18.05 16.22 -3.84
C ARG A 63 16.81 15.97 -3.00
N ALA A 64 15.83 16.89 -3.10
CA ALA A 64 14.50 16.65 -2.57
C ALA A 64 13.86 15.40 -3.19
N SER A 65 13.22 14.58 -2.37
CA SER A 65 12.39 13.45 -2.82
C SER A 65 10.93 13.87 -2.97
N ARG A 66 10.16 13.12 -3.74
CA ARG A 66 8.70 13.31 -3.86
C ARG A 66 7.94 13.18 -2.55
N SER A 67 8.53 12.52 -1.54
CA SER A 67 7.94 12.41 -0.20
C SER A 67 8.15 13.66 0.66
N PHE A 68 8.97 14.63 0.23
CA PHE A 68 9.22 15.86 1.00
C PHE A 68 7.94 16.63 1.36
N PRO A 69 7.02 16.92 0.42
CA PRO A 69 5.79 17.66 0.73
C PRO A 69 4.92 16.91 1.73
N PHE A 70 4.75 15.60 1.55
CA PHE A 70 3.98 14.75 2.45
C PHE A 70 4.56 14.79 3.88
N VAL A 71 5.85 14.51 4.03
CA VAL A 71 6.52 14.53 5.35
C VAL A 71 6.46 15.92 5.97
N SER A 72 6.61 16.99 5.17
CA SER A 72 6.50 18.37 5.65
C SER A 72 5.12 18.69 6.22
N LYS A 73 4.05 18.20 5.56
CA LYS A 73 2.67 18.38 6.02
C LYS A 73 2.36 17.59 7.28
N VAL A 74 2.87 16.36 7.38
CA VAL A 74 2.66 15.51 8.57
C VAL A 74 3.50 15.99 9.75
N LEU A 75 4.67 16.59 9.55
CA LEU A 75 5.47 17.16 10.65
C LEU A 75 5.14 18.62 10.97
N LYS A 76 4.34 19.29 10.13
CA LYS A 76 4.11 20.74 10.16
C LYS A 76 5.39 21.58 10.09
N ILE A 77 6.43 21.04 9.46
CA ILE A 77 7.70 21.73 9.22
C ILE A 77 7.90 21.86 7.72
N ASN A 78 8.10 23.08 7.23
CA ASN A 78 8.39 23.30 5.81
C ASN A 78 9.85 22.93 5.48
N PHE A 79 10.08 21.68 5.08
CA PHE A 79 11.43 21.20 4.77
C PHE A 79 12.04 21.90 3.55
N ILE A 80 11.23 22.34 2.59
CA ILE A 80 11.72 23.06 1.42
C ILE A 80 12.25 24.43 1.81
N GLU A 81 11.53 25.16 2.66
CA GLU A 81 12.00 26.44 3.17
C GLU A 81 13.28 26.29 3.99
N LEU A 82 13.35 25.30 4.89
CA LEU A 82 14.57 25.02 5.66
C LEU A 82 15.75 24.66 4.75
N ALA A 83 15.52 23.77 3.78
CA ALA A 83 16.54 23.37 2.83
C ALA A 83 17.05 24.55 1.99
N SER A 84 16.14 25.43 1.53
CA SER A 84 16.49 26.65 0.79
C SER A 84 17.32 27.62 1.62
N LYS A 85 16.94 27.86 2.88
CA LYS A 85 17.72 28.70 3.81
C LYS A 85 19.13 28.14 4.00
N VAL A 86 19.26 26.83 4.21
CA VAL A 86 20.56 26.13 4.33
C VAL A 86 21.41 26.32 3.08
N MET A 87 20.84 26.12 1.89
CA MET A 87 21.57 26.28 0.62
C MET A 87 22.02 27.73 0.38
N LEU A 88 21.28 28.72 0.89
CA LEU A 88 21.63 30.15 0.81
C LEU A 88 22.61 30.60 1.90
N GLY A 89 23.05 29.70 2.79
CA GLY A 89 23.88 30.05 3.94
C GLY A 89 23.17 30.88 5.02
N ILE A 90 21.83 30.93 4.98
CA ILE A 90 21.02 31.61 5.99
C ILE A 90 20.99 30.70 7.24
N PRO A 91 21.31 31.21 8.43
CA PRO A 91 21.21 30.44 9.67
C PRO A 91 19.80 29.86 9.85
N VAL A 92 19.72 28.57 10.15
CA VAL A 92 18.47 27.87 10.48
C VAL A 92 18.55 27.29 11.87
N GLU A 93 17.45 27.40 12.60
CA GLU A 93 17.30 26.66 13.85
C GLU A 93 16.97 25.20 13.54
N LYS A 94 17.65 24.31 14.24
CA LYS A 94 17.39 22.88 14.13
C LYS A 94 16.04 22.56 14.78
N PRO A 95 15.14 21.83 14.09
CA PRO A 95 13.90 21.39 14.72
C PRO A 95 14.14 20.61 16.01
N GLU A 96 13.29 20.84 17.01
CA GLU A 96 13.32 20.11 18.26
C GLU A 96 13.10 18.61 18.05
N LYS A 97 13.60 17.77 18.97
CA LYS A 97 13.40 16.31 18.87
C LYS A 97 11.93 15.90 19.05
N SER A 98 11.19 16.64 19.89
CA SER A 98 9.76 16.53 20.14
C SER A 98 8.93 16.65 18.87
N ALA A 99 9.38 17.41 17.87
CA ALA A 99 8.67 17.60 16.61
C ALA A 99 8.50 16.31 15.79
N PHE A 100 9.15 15.21 16.17
CA PHE A 100 9.02 13.90 15.55
C PHE A 100 8.22 12.89 16.39
N GLU A 101 7.68 13.32 17.53
CA GLU A 101 6.76 12.58 18.39
C GLU A 101 5.35 13.04 18.05
N LEU A 102 4.64 12.25 17.25
CA LEU A 102 3.31 12.58 16.74
C LEU A 102 2.27 11.66 17.36
N ASP A 103 1.15 12.23 17.80
CA ASP A 103 -0.03 11.50 18.29
C ASP A 103 -0.97 11.06 17.16
N TYR A 104 -0.52 11.21 15.92
CA TYR A 104 -1.25 10.90 14.70
C TYR A 104 -0.32 10.27 13.67
N VAL A 105 -0.91 9.71 12.62
CA VAL A 105 -0.18 9.11 11.51
C VAL A 105 -0.62 9.70 10.18
N GLY A 106 0.33 9.83 9.27
CA GLY A 106 0.11 10.09 7.87
C GLY A 106 0.25 8.82 7.04
N ILE A 107 -0.63 8.64 6.07
CA ILE A 107 -0.49 7.66 5.00
C ILE A 107 -0.45 8.36 3.64
N LYS A 108 0.53 7.98 2.84
CA LYS A 108 0.65 8.41 1.45
C LYS A 108 0.38 7.21 0.55
N ALA A 109 -0.70 7.26 -0.22
CA ALA A 109 -1.09 6.22 -1.17
C ALA A 109 -0.83 6.70 -2.62
N PRO A 110 -0.39 5.82 -3.53
CA PRO A 110 -0.22 6.14 -4.94
C PRO A 110 -1.56 6.23 -5.68
N GLN A 111 -1.66 7.18 -6.62
CA GLN A 111 -2.75 7.23 -7.61
C GLN A 111 -2.24 6.64 -8.92
N PHE A 112 -2.98 5.67 -9.46
CA PHE A 112 -2.67 5.07 -10.76
C PHE A 112 -3.62 5.57 -11.86
N SER A 113 -3.15 5.48 -13.10
CA SER A 113 -3.93 5.83 -14.31
C SER A 113 -4.12 4.63 -15.24
N PHE A 114 -4.17 3.40 -14.70
CA PHE A 114 -4.35 2.17 -15.48
C PHE A 114 -5.66 2.13 -16.27
N THR A 115 -6.68 2.91 -15.90
CA THR A 115 -7.92 3.09 -16.67
C THR A 115 -7.69 3.83 -17.99
N ARG A 116 -6.64 4.66 -18.08
CA ARG A 116 -6.31 5.43 -19.30
C ARG A 116 -5.34 4.71 -20.23
N LEU A 117 -4.64 3.70 -19.74
CA LEU A 117 -3.65 2.94 -20.48
C LEU A 117 -4.21 1.56 -20.83
N GLN A 118 -4.87 1.47 -21.98
CA GLN A 118 -5.33 0.19 -22.51
C GLN A 118 -4.13 -0.75 -22.71
N LYS A 119 -4.31 -2.02 -22.35
CA LYS A 119 -3.29 -3.09 -22.40
C LYS A 119 -2.15 -3.02 -21.38
N ALA A 120 -2.10 -2.00 -20.52
CA ALA A 120 -1.15 -1.99 -19.40
C ALA A 120 -1.59 -3.00 -18.33
N ASP A 121 -0.66 -3.82 -17.84
CA ASP A 121 -0.90 -4.73 -16.72
C ASP A 121 -0.82 -3.96 -15.39
N PRO A 122 -1.89 -3.93 -14.57
CA PRO A 122 -1.89 -3.16 -13.31
C PRO A 122 -1.22 -3.96 -12.18
N VAL A 123 0.04 -4.34 -12.37
CA VAL A 123 0.89 -4.97 -11.35
C VAL A 123 2.00 -4.01 -10.93
N LEU A 124 2.27 -3.96 -9.63
CA LEU A 124 3.36 -3.16 -9.10
C LEU A 124 4.69 -3.91 -9.25
N GLY A 125 5.69 -3.24 -9.81
CA GLY A 125 7.03 -3.79 -10.02
C GLY A 125 8.13 -2.90 -9.44
N VAL A 126 9.36 -3.11 -9.91
CA VAL A 126 10.53 -2.29 -9.53
C VAL A 126 10.51 -0.92 -10.19
N ASP A 127 9.76 -0.75 -11.27
CA ASP A 127 9.55 0.52 -11.95
C ASP A 127 8.30 1.22 -11.44
N MET A 128 8.29 2.55 -11.47
CA MET A 128 7.15 3.36 -11.07
C MET A 128 6.11 3.44 -12.18
N ALA A 129 4.86 3.11 -11.87
CA ALA A 129 3.71 3.27 -12.75
C ALA A 129 2.68 4.31 -12.26
N SER A 130 2.73 4.74 -11.00
CA SER A 130 1.83 5.76 -10.47
C SER A 130 2.06 7.13 -11.09
N THR A 131 0.99 7.93 -11.18
CA THR A 131 1.01 9.28 -11.78
C THR A 131 0.76 10.38 -10.76
N GLY A 132 0.17 10.04 -9.61
CA GLY A 132 -0.12 10.97 -8.54
C GLY A 132 -0.06 10.29 -7.17
N GLU A 133 -0.48 11.03 -6.15
CA GLU A 133 -0.47 10.58 -4.78
C GLU A 133 -1.56 11.27 -3.97
N VAL A 134 -2.04 10.58 -2.94
CA VAL A 134 -2.89 11.14 -1.91
C VAL A 134 -2.18 11.03 -0.58
N GLY A 135 -2.14 12.12 0.18
CA GLY A 135 -1.74 12.13 1.58
C GLY A 135 -2.96 12.26 2.49
N ALA A 136 -3.17 11.30 3.38
CA ALA A 136 -4.17 11.35 4.43
C ALA A 136 -3.49 11.40 5.79
N ILE A 137 -4.11 12.09 6.75
CA ILE A 137 -3.68 12.14 8.15
C ILE A 137 -4.85 11.65 8.99
N GLY A 138 -4.59 10.75 9.93
CA GLY A 138 -5.57 10.21 10.86
C GLY A 138 -4.97 10.01 12.24
N ASN A 139 -5.82 9.87 13.25
CA ASN A 139 -5.40 9.65 14.63
C ASN A 139 -4.80 8.23 14.79
N HIS A 140 -5.27 7.27 13.98
CA HIS A 140 -4.82 5.88 14.03
C HIS A 140 -4.38 5.41 12.63
N PHE A 141 -3.87 4.18 12.56
CA PHE A 141 -3.47 3.59 11.28
C PHE A 141 -4.67 3.25 10.39
N ASP A 142 -5.73 2.71 10.97
CA ASP A 142 -6.87 2.14 10.24
C ASP A 142 -7.70 3.24 9.56
N ASP A 143 -7.97 4.37 10.24
CA ASP A 143 -8.67 5.56 9.71
C ASP A 143 -7.82 6.29 8.65
N ALA A 144 -6.53 6.51 8.91
CA ALA A 144 -5.64 7.14 7.92
C ALA A 144 -5.54 6.29 6.65
N LEU A 145 -5.48 4.96 6.79
CA LEU A 145 -5.37 4.04 5.66
C LEU A 145 -6.67 4.06 4.86
N LEU A 146 -7.80 3.88 5.53
CA LEU A 146 -9.10 3.86 4.90
C LEU A 146 -9.37 5.17 4.15
N THR A 147 -9.10 6.32 4.78
CA THR A 147 -9.19 7.65 4.17
C THR A 147 -8.32 7.75 2.91
N SER A 148 -7.05 7.32 2.99
CA SER A 148 -6.14 7.37 1.84
C SER A 148 -6.62 6.52 0.66
N MET A 149 -7.14 5.32 0.94
CA MET A 149 -7.61 4.39 -0.09
C MET A 149 -8.89 4.90 -0.74
N LEU A 150 -9.85 5.40 0.05
CA LEU A 150 -11.08 6.02 -0.44
C LEU A 150 -10.78 7.23 -1.33
N ALA A 151 -9.85 8.09 -0.91
CA ALA A 151 -9.46 9.28 -1.67
C ALA A 151 -8.71 8.97 -2.97
N VAL A 152 -8.02 7.82 -3.07
CA VAL A 152 -7.45 7.31 -4.34
C VAL A 152 -8.53 6.77 -5.30
N GLY A 153 -9.74 6.55 -4.79
CA GLY A 153 -10.91 6.10 -5.55
C GLY A 153 -11.34 4.66 -5.27
N TYR A 154 -10.76 4.00 -4.26
CA TYR A 154 -11.30 2.74 -3.78
C TYR A 154 -12.65 2.95 -3.10
N ARG A 155 -13.43 1.89 -2.99
CA ARG A 155 -14.68 1.86 -2.23
C ARG A 155 -14.64 0.72 -1.24
N VAL A 156 -15.32 0.87 -0.11
CA VAL A 156 -15.54 -0.25 0.80
C VAL A 156 -16.47 -1.24 0.09
N PRO A 157 -16.08 -2.51 -0.04
CA PRO A 157 -16.94 -3.52 -0.67
C PRO A 157 -18.22 -3.70 0.13
N GLN A 158 -19.32 -4.08 -0.52
CA GLN A 158 -20.59 -4.32 0.18
C GLN A 158 -20.75 -5.77 0.60
N LYS A 159 -20.40 -6.72 -0.30
CA LYS A 159 -20.69 -8.13 -0.04
C LYS A 159 -19.69 -9.08 -0.69
N ASN A 160 -19.41 -8.94 -1.98
CA ASN A 160 -18.75 -10.00 -2.74
C ASN A 160 -17.29 -9.64 -3.00
N ILE A 161 -16.37 -10.48 -2.51
CA ILE A 161 -14.93 -10.25 -2.63
C ILE A 161 -14.28 -11.45 -3.31
N MET A 162 -13.56 -11.20 -4.40
CA MET A 162 -12.79 -12.22 -5.12
C MET A 162 -11.33 -12.22 -4.66
N ILE A 163 -10.80 -13.40 -4.36
CA ILE A 163 -9.43 -13.59 -3.87
C ILE A 163 -8.73 -14.65 -4.71
N SER A 164 -7.69 -14.23 -5.42
CA SER A 164 -6.70 -15.11 -6.02
C SER A 164 -5.34 -14.76 -5.45
N SER A 165 -4.89 -15.57 -4.49
CA SER A 165 -3.64 -15.36 -3.77
C SER A 165 -2.60 -16.36 -4.22
N GLY A 166 -1.43 -15.85 -4.63
CA GLY A 166 -0.30 -16.62 -5.13
C GLY A 166 0.37 -17.54 -4.10
N GLY A 167 1.63 -17.27 -3.76
CA GLY A 167 2.42 -18.17 -2.89
C GLY A 167 1.88 -18.30 -1.46
N THR A 168 2.28 -19.37 -0.75
CA THR A 168 1.84 -19.69 0.62
C THR A 168 1.97 -18.51 1.59
N LYS A 169 3.07 -17.74 1.48
CA LYS A 169 3.29 -16.55 2.32
C LYS A 169 2.19 -15.49 2.16
N SER A 170 1.71 -15.26 0.95
CA SER A 170 0.61 -14.32 0.67
C SER A 170 -0.71 -14.84 1.22
N LYS A 171 -0.97 -16.15 1.09
CA LYS A 171 -2.16 -16.80 1.64
C LYS A 171 -2.21 -16.68 3.16
N VAL A 172 -1.11 -16.99 3.85
CA VAL A 172 -0.99 -16.83 5.31
C VAL A 172 -1.19 -15.38 5.74
N THR A 173 -0.65 -14.41 4.97
CA THR A 173 -0.82 -12.97 5.27
C THR A 173 -2.28 -12.51 5.18
N LEU A 174 -3.08 -13.13 4.31
CA LEU A 174 -4.49 -12.81 4.10
C LEU A 174 -5.44 -13.57 5.03
N LEU A 175 -5.04 -14.70 5.59
CA LEU A 175 -5.94 -15.61 6.31
C LEU A 175 -6.76 -14.91 7.41
N ASP A 176 -6.12 -14.13 8.27
CA ASP A 176 -6.83 -13.39 9.33
C ASP A 176 -7.82 -12.36 8.78
N ALA A 177 -7.47 -11.74 7.65
CA ALA A 177 -8.35 -10.78 6.99
C ALA A 177 -9.56 -11.50 6.37
N CYS A 178 -9.38 -12.66 5.75
CA CYS A 178 -10.47 -13.47 5.22
C CYS A 178 -11.41 -13.97 6.33
N ARG A 179 -10.88 -14.41 7.48
CA ARG A 179 -11.69 -14.77 8.66
C ARG A 179 -12.54 -13.59 9.14
N LEU A 180 -11.96 -12.39 9.14
CA LEU A 180 -12.68 -11.18 9.52
C LEU A 180 -13.80 -10.84 8.52
N LEU A 181 -13.56 -11.01 7.22
CA LEU A 181 -14.59 -10.84 6.18
C LEU A 181 -15.75 -11.81 6.38
N GLN A 182 -15.48 -13.10 6.56
CA GLN A 182 -16.52 -14.10 6.81
C GLN A 182 -17.32 -13.78 8.07
N LYS A 183 -16.65 -13.38 9.16
CA LYS A 183 -17.31 -12.96 10.41
C LYS A 183 -18.25 -11.75 10.21
N ASN A 184 -17.90 -10.84 9.30
CA ASN A 184 -18.72 -9.66 8.97
C ASN A 184 -19.73 -9.94 7.83
N GLY A 185 -19.92 -11.19 7.42
CA GLY A 185 -20.97 -11.58 6.46
C GLY A 185 -20.64 -11.35 4.99
N TYR A 186 -19.37 -11.12 4.65
CA TYR A 186 -18.94 -11.01 3.25
C TYR A 186 -18.89 -12.39 2.59
N ALA A 187 -19.30 -12.44 1.32
CA ALA A 187 -19.19 -13.63 0.48
C ALA A 187 -17.81 -13.65 -0.20
N LEU A 188 -17.04 -14.69 0.10
CA LEU A 188 -15.70 -14.88 -0.46
C LEU A 188 -15.75 -15.79 -1.67
N PHE A 189 -15.13 -15.36 -2.76
CA PHE A 189 -14.93 -16.14 -3.97
C PHE A 189 -13.44 -16.35 -4.16
N ALA A 190 -13.01 -17.57 -4.43
CA ALA A 190 -11.59 -17.86 -4.54
C ALA A 190 -11.26 -18.88 -5.62
N THR A 191 -10.13 -18.65 -6.28
CA THR A 191 -9.60 -19.61 -7.26
C THR A 191 -9.11 -20.88 -6.56
N GLY A 192 -9.16 -22.04 -7.21
CA GLY A 192 -8.97 -23.36 -6.57
C GLY A 192 -7.82 -23.48 -5.56
N GLY A 193 -6.60 -23.05 -5.93
CA GLY A 193 -5.47 -23.11 -4.99
C GLY A 193 -5.64 -22.21 -3.75
N THR A 194 -6.34 -21.09 -3.89
CA THR A 194 -6.68 -20.20 -2.77
C THR A 194 -7.86 -20.73 -1.96
N GLN A 195 -8.91 -21.24 -2.62
CA GLN A 195 -10.10 -21.79 -1.98
C GLN A 195 -9.76 -23.02 -1.13
N ASN A 196 -9.00 -24.00 -1.65
CA ASN A 196 -8.53 -25.15 -0.87
C ASN A 196 -7.81 -24.72 0.42
N PHE A 197 -6.91 -23.73 0.31
CA PHE A 197 -6.17 -23.23 1.47
C PHE A 197 -7.08 -22.54 2.50
N LEU A 198 -8.10 -21.80 2.05
CA LEU A 198 -9.06 -21.14 2.94
C LEU A 198 -9.91 -22.18 3.66
N GLU A 199 -10.43 -23.18 2.95
CA GLU A 199 -11.25 -24.26 3.52
C GLU A 199 -10.47 -25.09 4.54
N GLU A 200 -9.22 -25.48 4.24
CA GLU A 200 -8.32 -26.16 5.17
C GLU A 200 -8.09 -25.38 6.47
N ASN A 201 -8.26 -24.06 6.44
CA ASN A 201 -8.08 -23.16 7.57
C ASN A 201 -9.40 -22.62 8.17
N GLY A 202 -10.53 -23.24 7.81
CA GLY A 202 -11.86 -22.96 8.34
C GLY A 202 -12.48 -21.67 7.82
N VAL A 203 -12.15 -21.27 6.59
CA VAL A 203 -12.73 -20.10 5.92
C VAL A 203 -13.52 -20.55 4.68
N ASP A 204 -14.84 -20.35 4.72
CA ASP A 204 -15.72 -20.74 3.62
C ASP A 204 -15.53 -19.79 2.43
N SER A 205 -15.38 -20.35 1.23
CA SER A 205 -15.31 -19.58 -0.01
C SER A 205 -15.89 -20.35 -1.18
N THR A 206 -16.54 -19.65 -2.10
CA THR A 206 -17.06 -20.25 -3.34
C THR A 206 -15.94 -20.35 -4.38
N PHE A 207 -15.76 -21.54 -4.95
CA PHE A 207 -14.81 -21.76 -6.03
C PHE A 207 -15.20 -20.96 -7.28
N VAL A 208 -14.21 -20.29 -7.87
CA VAL A 208 -14.32 -19.64 -9.18
C VAL A 208 -13.16 -20.08 -10.09
N ALA A 209 -13.48 -20.45 -11.32
CA ALA A 209 -12.53 -20.96 -12.28
C ALA A 209 -11.74 -19.85 -12.96
N TRP A 210 -10.53 -20.18 -13.42
CA TRP A 210 -9.68 -19.24 -14.13
C TRP A 210 -10.25 -18.91 -15.52
N PRO A 211 -9.85 -17.77 -16.13
CA PRO A 211 -10.35 -17.34 -17.44
C PRO A 211 -10.08 -18.31 -18.61
N ASP A 212 -9.19 -19.28 -18.43
CA ASP A 212 -8.87 -20.31 -19.43
C ASP A 212 -9.76 -21.56 -19.34
N ASP A 213 -10.62 -21.65 -18.32
CA ASP A 213 -11.57 -22.74 -18.15
C ASP A 213 -12.94 -22.34 -18.72
N GLU A 214 -13.09 -22.46 -20.04
CA GLU A 214 -14.30 -22.06 -20.79
C GLU A 214 -15.52 -22.94 -20.47
N ASN A 215 -15.32 -24.15 -19.92
CA ASN A 215 -16.39 -25.07 -19.59
C ASN A 215 -16.87 -24.94 -18.13
N ALA A 216 -16.25 -24.05 -17.35
CA ALA A 216 -16.61 -23.86 -15.96
C ALA A 216 -17.92 -23.06 -15.82
N THR A 217 -18.81 -23.52 -14.94
CA THR A 217 -20.07 -22.84 -14.64
C THR A 217 -19.91 -21.50 -13.94
N LEU A 218 -18.82 -21.32 -13.19
CA LEU A 218 -18.48 -20.07 -12.50
C LEU A 218 -17.08 -19.62 -12.94
N ASN A 219 -17.02 -18.89 -14.05
CA ASN A 219 -15.79 -18.31 -14.56
C ASN A 219 -15.57 -16.90 -13.99
N VAL A 220 -14.33 -16.58 -13.58
CA VAL A 220 -13.98 -15.26 -13.03
C VAL A 220 -14.28 -14.13 -14.02
N ASN A 221 -14.00 -14.31 -15.31
CA ASN A 221 -14.18 -13.25 -16.31
C ASN A 221 -15.66 -12.90 -16.51
N ASP A 222 -16.53 -13.90 -16.59
CA ASP A 222 -17.98 -13.69 -16.71
C ASP A 222 -18.53 -12.99 -15.47
N MET A 223 -18.11 -13.43 -14.28
CA MET A 223 -18.54 -12.80 -13.02
C MET A 223 -18.04 -11.36 -12.88
N ILE A 224 -16.85 -11.03 -13.40
CA ILE A 224 -16.36 -9.65 -13.47
C ILE A 224 -17.22 -8.82 -14.43
N ALA A 225 -17.53 -9.35 -15.61
CA ALA A 225 -18.36 -8.67 -16.60
C ALA A 225 -19.78 -8.39 -16.09
N GLU A 226 -20.34 -9.32 -15.32
CA GLU A 226 -21.61 -9.19 -14.60
C GLU A 226 -21.54 -8.29 -13.36
N ARG A 227 -20.37 -7.72 -13.04
CA ARG A 227 -20.11 -6.87 -11.85
C ARG A 227 -20.50 -7.56 -10.54
N ARG A 228 -20.25 -8.87 -10.43
CA ARG A 228 -20.59 -9.64 -9.23
C ARG A 228 -19.62 -9.43 -8.07
N PHE A 229 -18.48 -8.78 -8.29
CA PHE A 229 -17.47 -8.51 -7.26
C PHE A 229 -17.37 -7.01 -6.95
N ASP A 230 -17.29 -6.68 -5.67
CA ASP A 230 -17.09 -5.31 -5.18
C ASP A 230 -15.60 -4.99 -4.96
N LEU A 231 -14.77 -6.03 -4.80
CA LEU A 231 -13.33 -5.94 -4.61
C LEU A 231 -12.67 -7.21 -5.15
N ILE A 232 -11.57 -7.03 -5.89
CA ILE A 232 -10.74 -8.11 -6.41
C ILE A 232 -9.35 -8.01 -5.81
N ILE A 233 -8.89 -9.11 -5.20
CA ILE A 233 -7.53 -9.25 -4.67
C ILE A 233 -6.82 -10.29 -5.53
N ASN A 234 -5.93 -9.85 -6.42
CA ASN A 234 -5.17 -10.74 -7.29
C ASN A 234 -3.67 -10.56 -7.05
N ILE A 235 -3.04 -11.52 -6.36
CA ILE A 235 -1.63 -11.48 -5.99
C ILE A 235 -0.86 -12.44 -6.90
N PRO A 236 -0.01 -11.95 -7.82
CA PRO A 236 0.74 -12.80 -8.73
C PRO A 236 1.58 -13.85 -8.00
N LYS A 237 1.53 -15.12 -8.45
CA LYS A 237 2.29 -16.23 -7.85
C LYS A 237 3.69 -16.41 -8.43
N ASN A 238 3.78 -16.48 -9.75
CA ASN A 238 4.98 -16.85 -10.48
C ASN A 238 4.95 -16.27 -11.90
N LEU A 239 6.03 -16.48 -12.66
CA LEU A 239 6.18 -16.02 -14.04
C LEU A 239 5.76 -17.08 -15.07
N THR A 240 4.92 -18.06 -14.68
CA THR A 240 4.44 -19.05 -15.66
C THR A 240 3.47 -18.39 -16.62
N GLU A 241 3.50 -18.78 -17.89
CA GLU A 241 2.69 -18.16 -18.95
C GLU A 241 1.19 -18.20 -18.62
N ARG A 242 0.71 -19.32 -18.06
CA ARG A 242 -0.67 -19.48 -17.61
C ARG A 242 -1.05 -18.48 -16.52
N GLU A 243 -0.20 -18.30 -15.50
CA GLU A 243 -0.43 -17.37 -14.40
C GLU A 243 -0.41 -15.92 -14.90
N LEU A 244 0.58 -15.57 -15.71
CA LEU A 244 0.74 -14.23 -16.27
C LEU A 244 -0.46 -13.86 -17.14
N THR A 245 -0.88 -14.75 -18.04
CA THR A 245 -1.98 -14.50 -18.99
C THR A 245 -3.31 -14.34 -18.28
N ASN A 246 -3.67 -15.30 -17.44
CA ASN A 246 -4.95 -15.27 -16.77
C ASN A 246 -5.00 -14.24 -15.63
N GLY A 247 -3.93 -14.11 -14.86
CA GLY A 247 -3.83 -13.06 -13.85
C GLY A 247 -3.93 -11.67 -14.49
N TYR A 248 -3.28 -11.47 -15.64
CA TYR A 248 -3.42 -10.24 -16.42
C TYR A 248 -4.87 -9.99 -16.84
N LYS A 249 -5.58 -10.99 -17.39
CA LYS A 249 -7.00 -10.86 -17.78
C LYS A 249 -7.86 -10.42 -16.59
N ILE A 250 -7.79 -11.12 -15.46
CA ILE A 250 -8.53 -10.80 -14.24
C ILE A 250 -8.28 -9.36 -13.81
N ARG A 251 -7.01 -8.95 -13.77
CA ARG A 251 -6.61 -7.61 -13.35
C ARG A 251 -7.05 -6.53 -14.34
N ARG A 252 -6.95 -6.80 -15.63
CA ARG A 252 -7.33 -5.87 -16.69
C ARG A 252 -8.84 -5.66 -16.69
N ASP A 253 -9.59 -6.76 -16.64
CA ASP A 253 -11.05 -6.75 -16.57
C ASP A 253 -11.51 -6.02 -15.29
N ALA A 254 -10.87 -6.27 -14.13
CA ALA A 254 -11.17 -5.53 -12.90
C ALA A 254 -11.11 -4.00 -13.11
N ILE A 255 -10.01 -3.50 -13.70
CA ILE A 255 -9.86 -2.06 -13.96
C ILE A 255 -10.86 -1.58 -15.01
N ASP A 256 -11.10 -2.34 -16.07
CA ASP A 256 -11.97 -1.95 -17.19
C ASP A 256 -13.45 -1.89 -16.78
N TYR A 257 -13.88 -2.78 -15.89
CA TYR A 257 -15.22 -2.77 -15.28
C TYR A 257 -15.33 -1.85 -14.05
N ASN A 258 -14.25 -1.14 -13.70
CA ASN A 258 -14.16 -0.22 -12.57
C ASN A 258 -14.43 -0.89 -11.21
N ILE A 259 -13.94 -2.12 -11.06
CA ILE A 259 -13.92 -2.87 -9.80
C ILE A 259 -12.57 -2.62 -9.10
N PRO A 260 -12.56 -2.20 -7.83
CA PRO A 260 -11.34 -2.04 -7.05
C PRO A 260 -10.44 -3.27 -7.09
N LEU A 261 -9.15 -3.08 -7.38
CA LEU A 261 -8.16 -4.14 -7.51
C LEU A 261 -6.98 -3.92 -6.55
N ILE A 262 -6.66 -4.91 -5.71
CA ILE A 262 -5.44 -4.88 -4.89
C ILE A 262 -4.52 -6.04 -5.27
N THR A 263 -3.26 -5.73 -5.60
CA THR A 263 -2.26 -6.71 -6.04
C THR A 263 -1.21 -7.06 -4.99
N ASN A 264 -1.34 -6.53 -3.77
CA ASN A 264 -0.42 -6.79 -2.66
C ASN A 264 -1.12 -7.36 -1.42
N ALA A 265 -0.64 -8.50 -0.92
CA ALA A 265 -1.22 -9.19 0.23
C ALA A 265 -1.27 -8.33 1.51
N ARG A 266 -0.24 -7.52 1.75
CA ARG A 266 -0.15 -6.71 2.98
C ARG A 266 -1.09 -5.53 2.93
N LEU A 267 -1.17 -4.86 1.77
CA LEU A 267 -2.12 -3.77 1.57
C LEU A 267 -3.56 -4.28 1.64
N ALA A 268 -3.87 -5.39 0.97
CA ALA A 268 -5.18 -6.02 1.02
C ALA A 268 -5.57 -6.41 2.46
N SER A 269 -4.67 -7.09 3.19
CA SER A 269 -4.89 -7.48 4.59
C SER A 269 -5.11 -6.26 5.49
N ALA A 270 -4.34 -5.18 5.30
CA ALA A 270 -4.49 -3.95 6.06
C ALA A 270 -5.80 -3.20 5.73
N PHE A 271 -6.15 -3.09 4.45
CA PHE A 271 -7.38 -2.43 3.99
C PHE A 271 -8.63 -3.17 4.49
N ILE A 272 -8.66 -4.50 4.37
CA ILE A 272 -9.73 -5.35 4.93
C ILE A 272 -9.86 -5.13 6.43
N LYS A 273 -8.75 -5.19 7.17
CA LYS A 273 -8.79 -4.99 8.61
C LYS A 273 -9.31 -3.60 8.98
N ALA A 274 -8.93 -2.56 8.23
CA ALA A 274 -9.39 -1.19 8.47
C ALA A 274 -10.92 -1.06 8.29
N PHE A 275 -11.47 -1.44 7.13
CA PHE A 275 -12.91 -1.26 6.88
C PHE A 275 -13.80 -2.23 7.66
N CYS A 276 -13.26 -3.36 8.15
CA CYS A 276 -14.01 -4.26 9.05
C CYS A 276 -13.99 -3.80 10.52
N ARG A 277 -13.14 -2.84 10.89
CA ARG A 277 -13.01 -2.34 12.27
C ARG A 277 -13.64 -0.98 12.48
N ILE A 278 -13.62 -0.14 11.45
CA ILE A 278 -14.09 1.24 11.48
C ILE A 278 -15.05 1.43 10.32
N SER A 279 -16.22 2.00 10.59
CA SER A 279 -17.18 2.38 9.54
C SER A 279 -16.71 3.66 8.84
N VAL A 280 -17.20 3.92 7.62
CA VAL A 280 -16.80 5.15 6.90
C VAL A 280 -17.33 6.40 7.61
N GLU A 281 -18.47 6.26 8.29
CA GLU A 281 -19.15 7.29 9.06
C GLU A 281 -18.38 7.66 10.34
N ASP A 282 -17.61 6.72 10.89
CA ASP A 282 -16.79 6.92 12.11
C ASP A 282 -15.41 7.54 11.79
N ILE A 283 -15.09 7.77 10.52
CA ILE A 283 -13.83 8.45 10.14
C ILE A 283 -13.93 9.92 10.53
N GLU A 284 -13.15 10.31 11.53
CA GLU A 284 -13.10 11.69 12.00
C GLU A 284 -12.39 12.61 10.98
N ILE A 285 -13.15 13.49 10.34
CA ILE A 285 -12.59 14.50 9.43
C ILE A 285 -12.19 15.74 10.25
N ARG A 286 -10.89 15.98 10.36
CA ARG A 286 -10.32 17.09 11.13
C ARG A 286 -9.61 18.09 10.23
N HIS A 287 -9.65 19.36 10.62
CA HIS A 287 -8.85 20.37 9.93
C HIS A 287 -7.35 20.11 10.18
N TRP A 288 -6.49 20.29 9.16
CA TRP A 288 -5.04 20.05 9.27
C TRP A 288 -4.40 20.80 10.45
N GLY A 289 -4.91 21.98 10.80
CA GLY A 289 -4.47 22.78 11.94
C GLY A 289 -4.64 22.09 13.31
N GLU A 290 -5.56 21.14 13.44
CA GLU A 290 -5.91 20.50 14.72
C GLU A 290 -4.98 19.36 15.14
N PHE A 291 -4.25 18.77 14.19
CA PHE A 291 -3.24 17.75 14.48
C PHE A 291 -2.06 18.39 15.21
N LYS A 292 -1.81 18.04 16.48
CA LYS A 292 -0.74 18.66 17.28
C LYS A 292 0.54 17.84 17.20
#